data_AF-A0A9D8RYH1-F1
#
_entry.id   AF-A0A9D8RYH1-F1
#
_cell.length_a   1.000
_cell.length_b   1.000
_cell.length_c   1.000
_cell.angle_alpha   90.00
_cell.angle_beta   90.00
_cell.angle_gamma   90.00
#
_symmetry.space_group_name_H-M   'P 1'
#
loop_
_entity.id
_entity.type
_entity.pdbx_description
1 polymer ?
#
loop_
_entity_poly.entity_id
_entity_poly.type
_entity_poly.pdbx_seq_one_letter_code
_entity_poly.pdbx_strand_id
1 'polypeptide(L)'
;MSEYVLPLEDNTYGILGSDQTPYLSALYYTAGGEKWQLFQAEQAAMPKLLKQDDSFYESFRRYSGKSLEQCILDYTAFYNQHDYAGVCALSTGLEYSDEVQEDWLKHMDRLENGKEISHNADETEYVFQYTCFLDEQANKVPVYLTFRYIEGEGWRAAGLPEDNV
;
A
#
# COMPACT_ATOMS: atom_id res chain seq x y z
N MET A 1 -5.92 24.22 -33.74
CA MET A 1 -4.86 23.26 -33.42
C MET A 1 -3.59 24.06 -33.20
N SER A 2 -3.13 24.18 -31.96
CA SER A 2 -1.76 24.59 -31.68
C SER A 2 -1.06 23.33 -31.18
N GLU A 3 -0.21 22.74 -32.01
CA GLU A 3 0.81 21.80 -31.52
C GLU A 3 1.73 22.64 -30.61
N TYR A 4 1.59 22.49 -29.30
CA TYR A 4 2.56 23.04 -28.36
C TYR A 4 3.86 22.25 -28.54
N VAL A 5 4.70 22.69 -29.47
CA VAL A 5 6.04 22.16 -29.65
C VAL A 5 6.89 22.72 -28.53
N LEU A 6 7.34 21.85 -27.63
CA LEU A 6 8.16 22.22 -26.48
C LEU A 6 9.52 22.77 -26.98
N PRO A 7 9.98 23.92 -26.46
CA PRO A 7 11.26 24.49 -26.85
C PRO A 7 12.39 23.60 -26.30
N LEU A 8 13.09 22.89 -27.18
CA LEU A 8 14.28 22.11 -26.84
C LEU A 8 15.51 23.00 -27.01
N GLU A 9 16.33 23.15 -25.97
CA GLU A 9 17.63 23.81 -26.08
C GLU A 9 18.69 22.83 -26.64
N ASP A 10 19.53 23.34 -27.54
CA ASP A 10 20.79 22.74 -28.01
C ASP A 10 20.77 21.25 -28.36
N ASN A 11 19.76 20.81 -29.11
CA ASN A 11 19.62 19.41 -29.58
C ASN A 11 19.62 18.37 -28.44
N THR A 12 19.26 18.77 -27.22
CA THR A 12 19.08 17.84 -26.10
C THR A 12 17.63 17.43 -25.99
N TYR A 13 17.38 16.14 -25.76
CA TYR A 13 16.06 15.67 -25.36
C TYR A 13 15.82 16.20 -23.94
N GLY A 14 14.68 16.85 -23.70
CA GLY A 14 14.27 17.24 -22.35
C GLY A 14 14.12 16.03 -21.43
N ILE A 15 14.03 16.28 -20.13
CA ILE A 15 14.06 15.24 -19.09
C ILE A 15 12.64 15.02 -18.55
N LEU A 16 12.19 13.76 -18.56
CA LEU A 16 10.98 13.36 -17.82
C LEU A 16 11.33 13.16 -16.35
N GLY A 17 10.60 13.83 -15.46
CA GLY A 17 10.76 13.71 -14.01
C GLY A 17 9.41 13.53 -13.30
N SER A 18 9.48 13.19 -12.01
CA SER A 18 8.33 13.08 -11.10
C SER A 18 8.69 13.74 -9.78
N ASP A 19 7.83 14.62 -9.25
CA ASP A 19 8.02 15.18 -7.91
C ASP A 19 7.44 14.30 -6.80
N GLN A 20 6.39 13.53 -7.13
CA GLN A 20 5.56 12.78 -6.18
C GLN A 20 4.88 11.60 -6.89
N THR A 21 5.54 10.45 -6.89
CA THR A 21 4.91 9.19 -7.30
C THR A 21 3.91 8.78 -6.21
N PRO A 22 2.73 8.20 -6.55
CA PRO A 22 2.32 7.59 -7.81
C PRO A 22 1.36 8.45 -8.64
N TYR A 23 1.32 9.77 -8.43
CA TYR A 23 0.36 10.63 -9.11
C TYR A 23 0.85 11.02 -10.51
N LEU A 24 0.05 10.72 -11.54
CA LEU A 24 0.34 11.13 -12.92
C LEU A 24 0.48 12.66 -13.05
N SER A 25 -0.17 13.44 -12.18
CA SER A 25 -0.10 14.91 -12.16
C SER A 25 1.25 15.43 -11.68
N ALA A 26 2.02 14.59 -10.99
CA ALA A 26 3.36 14.92 -10.55
C ALA A 26 4.42 14.66 -11.63
N LEU A 27 4.04 14.07 -12.77
CA LEU A 27 4.91 13.91 -13.92
C LEU A 27 5.08 15.25 -14.64
N TYR A 28 6.33 15.59 -14.90
CA TYR A 28 6.70 16.80 -15.60
C TYR A 28 7.81 16.53 -16.62
N TYR A 29 7.89 17.43 -17.60
CA TYR A 29 8.97 17.45 -18.56
C TYR A 29 9.74 18.74 -18.44
N THR A 30 11.05 18.66 -18.27
CA THR A 30 11.92 19.84 -18.25
C THR A 30 12.49 20.07 -19.64
N ALA A 31 12.18 21.21 -20.24
CA ALA A 31 12.65 21.63 -21.56
C ALA A 31 12.74 23.16 -21.63
N GLY A 32 13.80 23.67 -22.25
CA GLY A 32 14.02 25.11 -22.42
C GLY A 32 14.16 25.88 -21.11
N GLY A 33 14.77 25.25 -20.09
CA GLY A 33 14.89 25.82 -18.74
C GLY A 33 13.58 25.87 -17.94
N GLU A 34 12.46 25.40 -18.50
CA GLU A 34 11.15 25.42 -17.88
C GLU A 34 10.62 24.01 -17.56
N LYS A 35 9.74 23.95 -16.56
CA LYS A 35 9.06 22.74 -16.12
C LYS A 35 7.64 22.71 -16.66
N TRP A 36 7.33 21.69 -17.45
CA TRP A 36 6.04 21.52 -18.12
C TRP A 36 5.24 20.40 -17.46
N GLN A 37 4.06 20.70 -16.96
CA GLN A 37 3.14 19.69 -16.44
C GLN A 37 2.56 18.87 -17.60
N LEU A 38 2.62 17.54 -17.48
CA LEU A 38 2.18 16.64 -18.56
C LEU A 38 0.69 16.30 -18.50
N PHE A 39 0.12 16.32 -17.30
CA PHE A 39 -1.28 15.96 -17.06
C PHE A 39 -1.94 17.03 -16.21
N GLN A 40 -3.14 17.45 -16.60
CA GLN A 40 -4.01 18.26 -15.75
C GLN A 40 -4.46 17.43 -14.55
N ALA A 41 -4.64 18.05 -13.38
CA ALA A 41 -4.95 17.34 -12.15
C ALA A 41 -6.20 16.43 -12.27
N GLU A 42 -7.18 16.87 -13.04
CA GLU A 42 -8.44 16.16 -13.30
C GLU A 42 -8.26 14.92 -14.21
N GLN A 43 -7.21 14.90 -15.03
CA GLN A 43 -6.87 13.79 -15.94
C GLN A 43 -5.89 12.79 -15.32
N ALA A 44 -5.28 13.18 -14.20
CA ALA A 44 -4.22 12.44 -13.52
C ALA A 44 -4.65 11.84 -12.19
N ALA A 45 -5.90 12.07 -11.76
CA ALA A 45 -6.45 11.41 -10.60
C ALA A 45 -6.59 9.91 -10.91
N MET A 46 -5.78 9.06 -10.27
CA MET A 46 -6.10 7.64 -10.19
C MET A 46 -7.52 7.50 -9.62
N PRO A 47 -8.32 6.53 -10.09
CA PRO A 47 -9.56 6.20 -9.40
C PRO A 47 -9.21 6.01 -7.92
N LYS A 48 -9.89 6.73 -7.03
CA LYS A 48 -9.75 6.48 -5.59
C LYS A 48 -9.96 4.98 -5.39
N LEU A 49 -9.05 4.30 -4.70
CA LEU A 49 -9.27 2.92 -4.27
C LEU A 49 -10.35 2.98 -3.19
N LEU A 50 -11.60 3.10 -3.65
CA LEU A 50 -12.77 3.03 -2.79
C LEU A 50 -12.94 1.58 -2.37
N LYS A 51 -13.51 1.42 -1.18
CA LYS A 51 -13.92 0.11 -0.66
C LYS A 51 -14.76 -0.61 -1.73
N GLN A 52 -14.35 -1.86 -2.02
CA GLN A 52 -15.12 -2.77 -2.87
C GLN A 52 -16.41 -3.23 -2.18
N ASP A 53 -17.24 -4.01 -2.87
CA ASP A 53 -18.44 -4.58 -2.24
C ASP A 53 -18.09 -5.46 -1.03
N ASP A 54 -18.96 -5.47 -0.01
CA ASP A 54 -18.74 -6.24 1.23
C ASP A 54 -18.53 -7.73 0.96
N SER A 55 -19.17 -8.28 -0.08
CA SER A 55 -19.03 -9.69 -0.46
C SER A 55 -17.61 -10.04 -0.92
N PHE A 56 -16.87 -9.08 -1.49
CA PHE A 56 -15.48 -9.25 -1.86
C PHE A 56 -14.64 -9.51 -0.61
N TYR A 57 -14.70 -8.62 0.38
CA TYR A 57 -13.92 -8.75 1.62
C TYR A 57 -14.35 -9.94 2.49
N GLU A 58 -15.64 -10.26 2.53
CA GLU A 58 -16.14 -11.47 3.19
C GLU A 58 -15.56 -12.75 2.59
N SER A 59 -15.24 -12.77 1.28
CA SER A 59 -14.58 -13.91 0.67
C SER A 59 -13.15 -14.10 1.20
N PHE A 60 -12.35 -13.02 1.30
CA PHE A 60 -11.01 -13.07 1.89
C PHE A 60 -11.06 -13.47 3.36
N ARG A 61 -11.96 -12.88 4.15
CA ARG A 61 -12.16 -13.24 5.56
C ARG A 61 -12.40 -14.74 5.74
N ARG A 62 -13.15 -15.38 4.83
CA ARG A 62 -13.47 -16.82 4.89
C ARG A 62 -12.38 -17.73 4.36
N TYR A 63 -11.65 -17.31 3.34
CA TYR A 63 -10.71 -18.18 2.63
C TYR A 63 -9.26 -17.94 3.03
N SER A 64 -8.84 -16.68 3.20
CA SER A 64 -7.47 -16.32 3.56
C SER A 64 -7.12 -16.78 4.97
N GLY A 65 -8.07 -16.72 5.91
CA GLY A 65 -7.86 -17.17 7.29
C GLY A 65 -7.73 -18.69 7.46
N LYS A 66 -7.88 -19.51 6.41
CA LYS A 66 -7.81 -20.99 6.55
C LYS A 66 -6.40 -21.51 6.74
N SER A 67 -5.39 -20.77 6.29
CA SER A 67 -3.99 -21.06 6.55
C SER A 67 -3.24 -19.79 6.92
N LEU A 68 -2.19 -19.93 7.73
CA LEU A 68 -1.37 -18.80 8.15
C LEU A 68 -0.70 -18.15 6.93
N GLU A 69 -0.18 -18.97 6.02
CA GLU A 69 0.54 -18.50 4.83
C GLU A 69 -0.34 -17.68 3.90
N GLN A 70 -1.60 -18.10 3.68
CA GLN A 70 -2.52 -17.37 2.84
C GLN A 70 -2.97 -16.07 3.51
N CYS A 71 -3.22 -16.10 4.83
CA CYS A 71 -3.53 -14.90 5.60
C CYS A 71 -2.40 -13.86 5.53
N ILE A 72 -1.14 -14.30 5.63
CA ILE A 72 0.04 -13.44 5.50
C ILE A 72 0.09 -12.83 4.10
N LEU A 73 0.00 -13.65 3.05
CA LEU A 73 0.09 -13.20 1.67
C LEU A 73 -0.99 -12.17 1.33
N ASP A 74 -2.24 -12.45 1.68
CA ASP A 74 -3.37 -11.58 1.35
C ASP A 74 -3.36 -10.29 2.19
N TYR A 75 -3.02 -10.38 3.48
CA TYR A 75 -2.86 -9.19 4.32
C TYR A 75 -1.77 -8.27 3.76
N THR A 76 -0.59 -8.80 3.44
CA THR A 76 0.51 -8.02 2.87
C THR A 76 0.13 -7.43 1.51
N ALA A 77 -0.63 -8.15 0.69
CA ALA A 77 -1.13 -7.64 -0.57
C ALA A 77 -2.06 -6.44 -0.38
N PHE A 78 -3.05 -6.52 0.52
CA PHE A 78 -3.94 -5.40 0.81
C PHE A 78 -3.21 -4.20 1.41
N TYR A 79 -2.27 -4.45 2.32
CA TYR A 79 -1.43 -3.41 2.90
C TYR A 79 -0.67 -2.64 1.81
N ASN A 80 0.05 -3.36 0.95
CA ASN A 80 0.88 -2.78 -0.10
C ASN A 80 0.08 -2.16 -1.26
N GLN A 81 -1.21 -2.48 -1.38
CA GLN A 81 -2.14 -1.84 -2.31
C GLN A 81 -2.85 -0.63 -1.68
N HIS A 82 -2.59 -0.34 -0.41
CA HIS A 82 -3.27 0.69 0.37
C HIS A 82 -4.80 0.49 0.39
N ASP A 83 -5.25 -0.77 0.46
CA ASP A 83 -6.66 -1.14 0.64
C ASP A 83 -6.95 -1.33 2.13
N TYR A 84 -7.36 -0.25 2.80
CA TYR A 84 -7.64 -0.28 4.24
C TYR A 84 -8.82 -1.19 4.59
N ALA A 85 -9.86 -1.25 3.75
CA ALA A 85 -10.96 -2.19 3.94
C ALA A 85 -10.50 -3.66 3.91
N GLY A 86 -9.58 -4.00 3.01
CA GLY A 86 -8.96 -5.33 2.95
C GLY A 86 -8.10 -5.64 4.17
N VAL A 87 -7.32 -4.66 4.63
CA VAL A 87 -6.54 -4.75 5.88
C VAL A 87 -7.48 -4.99 7.08
N CYS A 88 -8.56 -4.21 7.22
CA CYS A 88 -9.57 -4.41 8.27
C CYS A 88 -10.21 -5.80 8.19
N ALA A 89 -10.56 -6.28 6.99
CA ALA A 89 -11.21 -7.57 6.81
C ALA A 89 -10.37 -8.76 7.30
N LEU A 90 -9.05 -8.63 7.24
CA LEU A 90 -8.09 -9.64 7.70
C LEU A 90 -7.48 -9.31 9.07
N SER A 91 -7.98 -8.30 9.78
CA SER A 91 -7.47 -7.89 11.08
C SER A 91 -8.53 -7.96 12.17
N THR A 92 -8.09 -8.02 13.44
CA THR A 92 -9.00 -7.98 14.60
C THR A 92 -8.93 -6.69 15.41
N GLY A 93 -7.93 -5.85 15.18
CA GLY A 93 -7.72 -4.60 15.93
C GLY A 93 -8.10 -3.33 15.17
N LEU A 94 -8.78 -3.44 14.02
CA LEU A 94 -9.05 -2.31 13.14
C LEU A 94 -10.53 -2.23 12.79
N GLU A 95 -11.06 -1.01 12.77
CA GLU A 95 -12.42 -0.72 12.34
C GLU A 95 -12.39 0.10 11.05
N TYR A 96 -13.17 -0.33 10.06
CA TYR A 96 -13.28 0.40 8.80
C TYR A 96 -14.05 1.71 8.98
N SER A 97 -13.55 2.79 8.38
CA SER A 97 -14.33 3.98 8.09
C SER A 97 -13.89 4.58 6.75
N ASP A 98 -14.82 5.26 6.06
CA ASP A 98 -14.51 5.96 4.81
C ASP A 98 -13.45 7.05 5.03
N GLU A 99 -13.50 7.73 6.18
CA GLU A 99 -12.54 8.78 6.55
C GLU A 99 -11.11 8.22 6.68
N VAL A 100 -10.95 7.05 7.30
CA VAL A 100 -9.64 6.40 7.44
C VAL A 100 -9.19 5.82 6.11
N GLN A 101 -10.08 5.23 5.30
CA GLN A 101 -9.74 4.79 3.94
C GLN A 101 -9.21 5.96 3.09
N GLU A 102 -9.85 7.13 3.15
CA GLU A 102 -9.38 8.31 2.41
C GLU A 102 -8.02 8.82 2.86
N ASP A 103 -7.69 8.72 4.15
CA ASP A 103 -6.37 9.08 4.66
C ASP A 103 -5.31 8.03 4.30
N TRP A 104 -5.68 6.74 4.38
CA TRP A 104 -4.83 5.60 4.06
C TRP A 104 -4.34 5.61 2.60
N LEU A 105 -5.13 6.16 1.67
CA LEU A 105 -4.73 6.33 0.26
C LEU A 105 -3.49 7.22 0.07
N LYS A 106 -3.08 7.99 1.09
CA LYS A 106 -1.88 8.84 1.04
C LYS A 106 -0.62 8.10 1.49
N HIS A 107 -0.77 6.91 2.06
CA HIS A 107 0.35 6.08 2.45
C HIS A 107 1.14 5.64 1.21
N MET A 108 2.45 5.57 1.39
CA MET A 108 3.40 5.06 0.38
C MET A 108 4.20 3.88 0.92
N ASP A 109 3.92 3.51 2.17
CA ASP A 109 4.72 2.54 2.87
C ASP A 109 4.34 1.12 2.48
N ARG A 110 5.34 0.24 2.41
CA ARG A 110 5.14 -1.13 1.95
C ARG A 110 5.99 -2.13 2.72
N LEU A 111 5.45 -3.33 2.88
CA LEU A 111 6.08 -4.44 3.55
C LEU A 111 6.77 -5.36 2.55
N GLU A 112 8.01 -5.74 2.86
CA GLU A 112 8.76 -6.76 2.15
C GLU A 112 9.47 -7.70 3.13
N ASN A 113 9.88 -8.88 2.64
CA ASN A 113 10.74 -9.84 3.35
C ASN A 113 10.23 -10.25 4.74
N GLY A 114 8.94 -10.61 4.84
CA GLY A 114 8.35 -11.14 6.06
C GLY A 114 9.08 -12.40 6.56
N LYS A 115 9.57 -12.36 7.79
CA LYS A 115 10.26 -13.48 8.44
C LYS A 115 9.67 -13.72 9.82
N GLU A 116 9.30 -14.97 10.10
CA GLU A 116 8.89 -15.39 11.44
C GLU A 116 10.03 -15.16 12.44
N ILE A 117 9.70 -14.57 13.59
CA ILE A 117 10.65 -14.35 14.69
C ILE A 117 10.27 -15.09 15.96
N SER A 118 8.98 -15.38 16.17
CA SER A 118 8.49 -16.16 17.30
C SER A 118 7.08 -16.69 17.05
N HIS A 119 6.70 -17.70 17.83
CA HIS A 119 5.32 -18.18 17.97
C HIS A 119 5.06 -18.66 19.40
N ASN A 120 3.79 -18.76 19.79
CA ASN A 120 3.40 -19.32 21.08
C ASN A 120 3.43 -20.87 21.07
N ALA A 121 3.48 -21.50 22.24
CA ALA A 121 3.61 -22.96 22.36
C ALA A 121 2.47 -23.75 21.68
N ASP A 122 1.29 -23.14 21.59
CA ASP A 122 0.10 -23.75 20.99
C ASP A 122 0.00 -23.51 19.47
N GLU A 123 0.98 -22.84 18.85
CA GLU A 123 1.00 -22.51 17.42
C GLU A 123 -0.28 -21.80 16.93
N THR A 124 -0.83 -20.94 17.79
CA THR A 124 -2.03 -20.12 17.53
C THR A 124 -1.71 -18.63 17.43
N GLU A 125 -0.47 -18.23 17.68
CA GLU A 125 0.02 -16.88 17.53
C GLU A 125 1.44 -16.90 16.96
N TYR A 126 1.67 -16.12 15.91
CA TYR A 126 2.97 -15.97 15.25
C TYR A 126 3.31 -14.49 15.10
N VAL A 127 4.57 -14.14 15.36
CA VAL A 127 5.09 -12.79 15.14
C VAL A 127 6.06 -12.82 13.96
N PHE A 128 5.82 -11.93 13.01
CA PHE A 128 6.65 -11.75 11.83
C PHE A 128 7.31 -10.37 11.85
N GLN A 129 8.59 -10.32 11.52
CA GLN A 129 9.30 -9.09 11.23
C GLN A 129 9.30 -8.85 9.71
N TYR A 130 8.94 -7.64 9.29
CA TYR A 130 9.00 -7.16 7.92
C TYR A 130 10.01 -6.03 7.80
N THR A 131 10.51 -5.83 6.58
CA THR A 131 11.14 -4.57 6.20
C THR A 131 10.05 -3.64 5.68
N CYS A 132 9.79 -2.54 6.40
CA CYS A 132 8.89 -1.50 5.93
C CYS A 132 9.70 -0.42 5.21
N PHE A 133 9.31 -0.11 3.97
CA PHE A 133 9.81 1.05 3.24
C PHE A 133 8.86 2.20 3.51
N LEU A 134 9.34 3.32 4.04
CA LEU A 134 8.48 4.46 4.40
C LEU A 134 8.20 5.39 3.21
N ASP A 135 9.09 5.37 2.21
CA ASP A 135 9.03 6.21 1.03
C ASP A 135 9.79 5.57 -0.14
N GLU A 136 9.69 6.21 -1.31
CA GLU A 136 10.45 5.83 -2.50
C GLU A 136 11.96 6.08 -2.36
N GLN A 137 12.39 6.89 -1.39
CA GLN A 137 13.79 7.18 -1.11
C GLN A 137 14.48 6.09 -0.27
N ALA A 138 13.81 4.95 -0.06
CA ALA A 138 14.34 3.75 0.57
C ALA A 138 14.71 3.91 2.04
N ASN A 139 14.03 4.79 2.77
CA ASN A 139 14.03 4.75 4.24
C ASN A 139 13.38 3.44 4.70
N LYS A 140 14.17 2.57 5.35
CA LYS A 140 13.73 1.24 5.78
C LYS A 140 13.77 1.11 7.29
N VAL A 141 12.68 0.62 7.85
CA VAL A 141 12.59 0.31 9.27
C VAL A 141 12.06 -1.12 9.46
N PRO A 142 12.56 -1.86 10.46
CA PRO A 142 11.92 -3.12 10.84
C PRO A 142 10.57 -2.80 11.47
N VAL A 143 9.55 -3.54 11.05
CA VAL A 143 8.22 -3.51 11.67
C VAL A 143 7.78 -4.93 11.99
N TYR A 144 6.86 -5.06 12.93
CA TYR A 144 6.39 -6.34 13.45
C TYR A 144 4.89 -6.45 13.26
N LEU A 145 4.46 -7.65 12.92
CA LEU A 145 3.05 -7.98 12.75
C LEU A 145 2.76 -9.32 13.40
N THR A 146 1.74 -9.33 14.24
CA THR A 146 1.27 -10.55 14.91
C THR A 146 0.08 -11.12 14.16
N PHE A 147 0.12 -12.42 13.88
CA PHE A 147 -0.99 -13.19 13.33
C PHE A 147 -1.52 -14.15 14.38
N ARG A 148 -2.84 -14.20 14.54
CA ARG A 148 -3.55 -15.01 15.55
C ARG A 148 -4.58 -15.90 14.90
N TYR A 149 -4.65 -17.14 15.34
CA TYR A 149 -5.75 -18.04 15.02
C TYR A 149 -6.92 -17.77 15.97
N ILE A 150 -8.08 -17.52 15.40
CA ILE A 150 -9.33 -17.31 16.13
C ILE A 150 -10.28 -18.45 15.81
N GLU A 151 -10.70 -19.18 16.83
CA GLU A 151 -11.62 -20.31 16.66
C GLU A 151 -12.92 -19.86 15.98
N GLY A 152 -13.31 -20.56 14.91
CA GLY A 152 -14.49 -20.23 14.11
C GLY A 152 -14.27 -19.14 13.05
N GLU A 153 -13.16 -18.40 13.12
CA GLU A 153 -12.85 -17.31 12.19
C GLU A 153 -11.60 -17.56 11.33
N GLY A 154 -10.64 -18.33 11.84
CA GLY A 154 -9.34 -18.59 11.21
C GLY A 154 -8.28 -17.56 11.59
N TRP A 155 -7.20 -17.52 10.82
CA TRP A 155 -6.06 -16.62 11.00
C TRP A 155 -6.42 -15.16 10.68
N ARG A 156 -5.92 -14.23 11.51
CA ARG A 156 -6.07 -12.78 11.37
C ARG A 156 -4.80 -12.07 11.80
N ALA A 157 -4.51 -10.91 11.20
CA ALA A 157 -3.55 -9.97 11.75
C ALA A 157 -4.11 -9.29 13.01
N ALA A 158 -3.25 -8.98 13.98
CA ALA A 158 -3.66 -8.29 15.19
C ALA A 158 -4.06 -6.83 14.91
N GLY A 159 -3.46 -6.20 13.90
CA GLY A 159 -3.67 -4.81 13.53
C GLY A 159 -2.68 -4.37 12.45
N LEU A 160 -2.26 -3.11 12.48
CA LEU A 160 -1.22 -2.58 11.59
C LEU A 160 0.19 -3.03 12.02
N PRO A 161 1.19 -2.97 11.13
CA PRO A 161 2.58 -3.20 11.50
C PRO A 161 3.08 -2.11 12.45
N GLU A 162 3.80 -2.51 13.49
CA GLU A 162 4.33 -1.61 14.53
C GLU A 162 5.86 -1.67 14.58
N ASP A 163 6.51 -0.60 15.05
CA ASP A 163 7.97 -0.52 15.19
C ASP A 163 8.50 -1.25 16.45
N ASN A 164 7.60 -1.79 17.26
CA ASN A 164 7.89 -2.51 18.51
C ASN A 164 7.15 -3.87 18.55
N VAL A 165 7.60 -4.75 19.46
CA VAL A 165 6.97 -6.06 19.74
C VAL A 165 6.24 -6.00 21.08
#